data_AF-R5A6R6-F1
#
_entry.id   AF-R5A6R6-F1
#
_cell.length_a   1.000
_cell.length_b   1.000
_cell.length_c   1.000
_cell.angle_alpha   90.00
_cell.angle_beta   90.00
_cell.angle_gamma   90.00
#
_symmetry.space_group_name_H-M   'P 1'
#
loop_
_entity.id
_entity.type
_entity.pdbx_description
1 polymer ?
#
loop_
_entity_poly.entity_id
_entity_poly.type
_entity_poly.pdbx_seq_one_letter_code
_entity_poly.pdbx_strand_id
1 'polypeptide(L)'
;MDPYDLKACDQAVKEELAANEPSVIISRRPCALLKYVKHNAPLAVNKDKCIGCKSCMKIGCPAISIKEGKAWVDNTLCVGCGVCEQLCPVGAFESTGKEG
;
A
#
# COMPACT_ATOMS: atom_id res chain seq x y z
N MET A 1 8.75 4.35 -12.74
CA MET A 1 8.73 4.36 -11.26
C MET A 1 8.05 3.09 -10.74
N ASP A 2 8.26 2.70 -9.48
CA ASP A 2 7.43 1.67 -8.84
C ASP A 2 6.13 2.34 -8.33
N PRO A 3 4.93 1.87 -8.73
CA PRO A 3 3.67 2.45 -8.26
C PRO A 3 3.38 2.28 -6.76
N TYR A 4 4.14 1.45 -6.04
CA TYR A 4 3.98 1.28 -4.58
C TYR A 4 4.88 2.23 -3.76
N ASP A 5 5.76 3.01 -4.39
CA ASP A 5 6.50 4.08 -3.72
C ASP A 5 5.71 5.40 -3.86
N LEU A 6 4.92 5.72 -2.83
CA LEU A 6 4.04 6.90 -2.87
C LEU A 6 4.84 8.21 -2.94
N LYS A 7 6.04 8.25 -2.36
CA LYS A 7 6.88 9.45 -2.36
C LYS A 7 7.47 9.70 -3.75
N ALA A 8 8.00 8.65 -4.39
CA ALA A 8 8.51 8.75 -5.75
C ALA A 8 7.38 9.11 -6.74
N CYS A 9 6.19 8.54 -6.58
CA CYS A 9 5.03 8.88 -7.39
C CYS A 9 4.60 10.35 -7.21
N ASP A 10 4.50 10.85 -5.97
CA ASP A 10 4.14 12.24 -5.69
C ASP A 10 5.18 13.22 -6.27
N GLN A 11 6.46 12.91 -6.11
CA GLN A 11 7.54 13.72 -6.67
C GLN A 11 7.48 13.76 -8.20
N ALA A 12 7.34 12.61 -8.84
CA ALA A 12 7.25 12.51 -10.29
C ALA A 12 6.07 13.33 -10.85
N VAL A 13 4.89 13.20 -10.24
CA VAL A 13 3.71 13.96 -10.67
C VAL A 13 3.95 15.46 -10.54
N LYS A 14 4.56 15.92 -9.44
CA LYS A 14 4.86 17.34 -9.24
C LYS A 14 5.88 17.88 -10.25
N GLU A 15 6.93 17.14 -10.53
CA GLU A 15 7.95 17.51 -11.51
C GLU A 15 7.35 17.61 -12.90
N GLU A 16 6.60 16.60 -13.33
CA GLU A 16 6.02 16.55 -14.67
C GLU A 16 4.90 17.58 -14.88
N LEU A 17 4.11 17.87 -13.86
CA LEU A 17 3.11 18.95 -13.93
C LEU A 17 3.74 20.36 -13.98
N ALA A 18 4.99 20.51 -13.54
CA ALA A 18 5.72 21.78 -13.58
C ALA A 18 6.48 22.00 -14.89
N ALA A 19 6.67 20.96 -15.70
CA ALA A 19 7.33 21.04 -16.99
C ALA A 19 6.46 21.77 -18.03
N ASN A 20 7.08 22.56 -18.91
CA ASN A 20 6.38 23.27 -19.99
C ASN A 20 6.28 22.43 -21.29
N GLU A 21 6.60 21.14 -21.22
CA GLU A 21 6.57 20.21 -22.35
C GLU A 21 5.78 18.94 -21.99
N PRO A 22 5.20 18.22 -22.98
CA PRO A 22 4.51 16.98 -22.72
C PRO A 22 5.45 15.91 -22.17
N SER A 23 4.98 15.18 -21.16
CA SER A 23 5.75 14.11 -20.55
C SER A 23 4.89 12.89 -20.22
N VAL A 24 5.57 11.77 -19.93
CA VAL A 24 4.93 10.48 -19.65
C VAL A 24 5.58 9.82 -18.43
N ILE A 25 4.76 9.52 -17.43
CA ILE A 25 5.17 8.72 -16.26
C ILE A 25 4.86 7.25 -16.53
N ILE A 26 5.90 6.42 -16.65
CA ILE A 26 5.74 4.97 -16.81
C ILE A 26 5.96 4.27 -15.47
N SER A 27 4.87 3.78 -14.88
CA SER A 27 4.91 2.87 -13.74
C SER A 27 5.25 1.46 -14.19
N ARG A 28 6.34 0.89 -13.69
CA ARG A 28 6.80 -0.46 -14.05
C ARG A 28 6.76 -1.37 -12.84
N ARG A 29 5.84 -2.34 -12.86
CA ARG A 29 5.75 -3.44 -11.89
C ARG A 29 5.03 -4.61 -12.56
N PRO A 30 5.42 -5.87 -12.29
CA PRO A 30 4.63 -7.02 -12.75
C PRO A 30 3.19 -6.93 -12.25
N CYS A 31 2.23 -7.29 -13.11
CA CYS A 31 0.82 -7.33 -12.71
C CYS A 31 0.63 -8.37 -11.60
N ALA A 32 -0.08 -8.00 -10.53
CA ALA A 32 -0.31 -8.87 -9.37
C ALA A 32 -1.08 -10.15 -9.73
N LEU A 33 -1.75 -10.19 -10.89
CA LEU A 33 -2.49 -11.36 -11.38
C LEU A 33 -1.61 -12.36 -12.15
N LEU A 34 -0.33 -12.06 -12.36
CA LEU A 34 0.58 -12.96 -13.07
C LEU A 34 1.02 -14.10 -12.16
N LYS A 35 0.82 -15.35 -12.62
CA LYS A 35 1.06 -16.58 -11.84
C LYS A 35 2.48 -16.73 -11.29
N TYR A 36 3.47 -16.12 -11.93
CA TYR A 36 4.87 -16.23 -11.53
C TYR A 36 5.28 -15.18 -10.51
N VAL A 37 4.43 -14.20 -10.21
CA VAL A 37 4.70 -13.16 -9.22
C VAL A 37 4.48 -13.75 -7.84
N LYS A 38 5.55 -13.85 -7.05
CA LYS A 38 5.44 -14.19 -5.63
C LYS A 38 5.01 -12.96 -4.85
N HIS A 39 4.01 -13.13 -3.99
CA HIS A 39 3.57 -12.10 -3.08
C HIS A 39 4.37 -12.16 -1.78
N ASN A 40 4.51 -11.00 -1.13
CA ASN A 40 5.10 -10.94 0.19
C ASN A 40 4.10 -11.48 1.22
N ALA A 41 4.61 -11.78 2.41
CA ALA A 41 3.75 -12.14 3.54
C ALA A 41 2.68 -11.07 3.79
N PRO A 42 1.43 -11.46 4.09
CA PRO A 42 0.38 -10.53 4.50
C PRO A 42 0.79 -9.64 5.66
N LEU A 43 0.18 -8.47 5.74
CA LEU A 43 0.34 -7.55 6.86
C LEU A 43 -0.76 -7.79 7.89
N ALA A 44 -0.45 -7.60 9.17
CA ALA A 44 -1.40 -7.55 10.28
C ALA A 44 -1.44 -6.14 10.88
N VAL A 45 -2.54 -5.82 11.56
CA VAL A 45 -2.70 -4.56 12.28
C VAL A 45 -2.52 -4.80 13.77
N ASN A 46 -1.58 -4.08 14.37
CA ASN A 46 -1.47 -3.93 15.81
C ASN A 46 -2.64 -3.08 16.30
N LYS A 47 -3.60 -3.72 16.96
CA LYS A 47 -4.84 -3.07 17.42
C LYS A 47 -4.58 -2.03 18.52
N ASP A 48 -3.51 -2.16 19.29
CA ASP A 48 -3.21 -1.22 20.38
C ASP A 48 -2.61 0.08 19.85
N LYS A 49 -1.83 0.00 18.77
CA LYS A 49 -1.31 1.18 18.05
C LYS A 49 -2.37 1.81 17.13
N CYS A 50 -3.33 1.05 16.64
CA CYS A 50 -4.31 1.54 15.67
C CYS A 50 -5.28 2.55 16.31
N ILE A 51 -5.16 3.81 15.89
CA ILE A 51 -6.03 4.93 16.34
C ILE A 51 -7.32 5.09 15.52
N GLY A 52 -7.61 4.20 14.58
CA GLY A 52 -8.86 4.26 13.80
C GLY A 52 -9.01 5.46 12.86
N CYS A 53 -7.91 6.12 12.46
CA CYS A 53 -7.94 7.34 11.63
C CYS A 53 -8.37 7.10 10.17
N LYS A 54 -8.44 5.83 9.72
CA LYS A 54 -8.84 5.41 8.36
C LYS A 54 -7.94 5.92 7.22
N SER A 55 -6.76 6.48 7.49
CA SER A 55 -5.82 6.90 6.43
C SER A 55 -5.47 5.77 5.46
N CYS A 56 -5.35 4.53 5.97
CA CYS A 56 -5.10 3.34 5.15
C CYS A 56 -6.24 3.01 4.17
N MET A 57 -7.46 3.52 4.37
CA MET A 57 -8.58 3.29 3.44
C MET A 57 -8.46 4.10 2.15
N LYS A 58 -7.64 5.17 2.14
CA LYS A 58 -7.51 6.08 0.97
C LYS A 58 -6.96 5.37 -0.27
N ILE A 59 -6.23 4.28 -0.09
CA ILE A 59 -5.68 3.48 -1.20
C ILE A 59 -6.75 2.61 -1.90
N GLY A 60 -7.90 2.37 -1.26
CA GLY A 60 -8.91 1.45 -1.80
C GLY A 60 -8.46 -0.02 -1.81
N CYS A 61 -7.63 -0.44 -0.86
CA CYS A 61 -7.15 -1.82 -0.78
C CYS A 61 -8.33 -2.77 -0.47
N PRO A 62 -8.58 -3.82 -1.27
CA PRO A 62 -9.67 -4.76 -1.02
C PRO A 62 -9.44 -5.63 0.23
N ALA A 63 -8.18 -5.75 0.69
CA ALA A 63 -7.84 -6.52 1.87
C ALA A 63 -8.06 -5.76 3.19
N ILE A 64 -8.35 -4.45 3.16
CA ILE A 64 -8.50 -3.64 4.38
C ILE A 64 -9.97 -3.35 4.63
N SER A 65 -10.41 -3.62 5.87
CA SER A 65 -11.73 -3.26 6.37
C SER A 65 -11.63 -2.57 7.74
N ILE A 66 -12.70 -1.91 8.17
CA ILE A 66 -12.79 -1.33 9.51
C ILE A 66 -13.76 -2.17 10.34
N LYS A 67 -13.29 -2.69 11.48
CA LYS A 67 -14.09 -3.43 12.46
C LYS A 67 -13.88 -2.81 13.83
N GLU A 68 -14.96 -2.55 14.56
CA GLU A 68 -14.89 -1.96 15.92
C GLU A 68 -14.06 -0.66 15.95
N GLY A 69 -14.14 0.15 14.90
CA GLY A 69 -13.39 1.40 14.77
C GLY A 69 -11.89 1.24 14.43
N LYS A 70 -11.37 0.02 14.33
CA LYS A 70 -9.95 -0.27 14.02
C LYS A 70 -9.79 -0.93 12.66
N ALA A 71 -8.61 -0.79 12.06
CA ALA A 71 -8.29 -1.43 10.79
C ALA A 71 -8.11 -2.95 10.99
N TRP A 72 -8.58 -3.71 10.00
CA TRP A 72 -8.47 -5.16 9.92
C TRP A 72 -7.97 -5.55 8.53
N VAL A 73 -7.04 -6.50 8.47
CA VAL A 73 -6.51 -7.03 7.20
C VAL A 73 -7.01 -8.45 6.98
N ASP A 74 -7.50 -8.72 5.78
CA ASP A 74 -7.78 -10.06 5.29
C ASP A 74 -6.52 -10.67 4.67
N ASN A 75 -5.96 -11.68 5.34
CA ASN A 75 -4.73 -12.34 4.91
C ASN A 75 -4.87 -13.11 3.59
N THR A 76 -6.09 -13.46 3.18
CA THR A 76 -6.34 -14.19 1.93
C THR A 76 -6.28 -13.26 0.70
N LEU A 77 -6.51 -11.96 0.91
CA LEU A 77 -6.50 -10.94 -0.13
C LEU A 77 -5.23 -10.07 -0.10
N CYS A 78 -4.56 -10.01 1.05
CA CYS A 78 -3.38 -9.17 1.23
C CYS A 78 -2.16 -9.80 0.53
N VAL A 79 -1.55 -9.03 -0.37
CA VAL A 79 -0.34 -9.43 -1.10
C VAL A 79 0.96 -8.86 -0.51
N GLY A 80 0.88 -8.23 0.67
CA GLY A 80 2.03 -7.62 1.33
C GLY A 80 2.70 -6.48 0.53
N CYS A 81 1.89 -5.61 -0.10
CA CYS A 81 2.41 -4.52 -0.93
C CYS A 81 3.08 -3.37 -0.14
N GLY A 82 2.82 -3.26 1.17
CA GLY A 82 3.42 -2.25 2.04
C GLY A 82 2.90 -0.81 1.87
N VAL A 83 1.95 -0.56 0.97
CA VAL A 83 1.45 0.81 0.75
C VAL A 83 0.62 1.32 1.93
N CYS A 84 -0.10 0.44 2.64
CA CYS A 84 -0.85 0.83 3.84
C CYS A 84 0.06 1.18 5.04
N GLU A 85 1.28 0.63 5.10
CA GLU A 85 2.30 1.01 6.09
C GLU A 85 2.74 2.47 5.87
N GLN A 86 3.00 2.85 4.61
CA GLN A 86 3.38 4.22 4.24
C GLN A 86 2.30 5.27 4.58
N LEU A 87 1.02 4.87 4.58
CA LEU A 87 -0.11 5.73 4.92
C LEU A 87 -0.42 5.79 6.42
N CYS A 88 0.14 4.90 7.22
CA CYS A 88 -0.18 4.80 8.64
C CYS A 88 0.67 5.77 9.46
N PRO A 89 0.09 6.85 10.05
CA PRO A 89 0.87 7.85 10.79
C PRO A 89 1.46 7.32 12.10
N VAL A 90 0.96 6.18 12.59
CA VAL A 90 1.33 5.57 13.87
C VAL A 90 2.03 4.22 13.70
N GLY A 91 2.34 3.81 12.47
CA GLY A 91 3.04 2.55 12.19
C GLY A 91 2.36 1.32 12.80
N ALA A 92 1.04 1.20 12.62
CA ALA A 92 0.25 0.12 13.19
C ALA A 92 0.21 -1.17 12.35
N PHE A 93 0.82 -1.19 11.16
CA PHE A 93 0.89 -2.37 10.30
C PHE A 93 2.24 -3.08 10.48
N GLU A 94 2.21 -4.41 10.54
CA GLU A 94 3.37 -5.26 10.80
C GLU A 94 3.30 -6.51 9.90
N SER A 95 4.43 -7.00 9.38
CA SER A 95 4.45 -8.22 8.57
C SER A 95 4.13 -9.47 9.41
N THR A 96 3.31 -10.36 8.87
CA THR A 96 2.93 -11.62 9.55
C THR A 96 4.02 -12.70 9.53
N GLY A 97 5.14 -12.45 8.86
CA GLY A 97 6.34 -13.30 8.92
C GLY A 97 6.18 -14.73 8.39
N LYS A 98 5.07 -15.07 7.73
CA LYS A 98 4.91 -16.37 7.08
C LYS A 98 5.15 -16.24 5.58
N GLU A 99 6.36 -16.61 5.18
CA GLU A 99 6.72 -16.89 3.79
C GLU A 99 5.78 -17.98 3.25
N GLY A 100 5.22 -17.75 2.06
CA GLY A 100 4.54 -18.75 1.24
C GLY A 100 5.37 -19.07 0.01
#